data_AF-A0A1W9VP90-F1
#
_entry.id   AF-A0A1W9VP90-F1
#
_cell.length_a   1.000
_cell.length_b   1.000
_cell.length_c   1.000
_cell.angle_alpha   90.00
_cell.angle_beta   90.00
_cell.angle_gamma   90.00
#
_symmetry.space_group_name_H-M   'P 1'
#
loop_
_entity.id
_entity.type
_entity.pdbx_description
1 polymer ?
#
loop_
_entity_poly.entity_id
_entity_poly.type
_entity_poly.pdbx_seq_one_letter_code
_entity_poly.pdbx_strand_id
1 'polypeptide(L)' 'MRKFVKSVKGKLSVLNMENTLKITDLVNFKIIDNSIKSFFATSQLSQFLDQINPLSELEHKRRITAL' A
#
# COMPACT_ATOMS: atom_id res chain seq x y z
N MET A 1 -3.48 1.71 5.29
CA MET A 1 -4.25 0.86 6.23
C MET A 1 -5.62 1.40 6.66
N ARG A 2 -5.78 2.69 6.99
CA ARG A 2 -7.09 3.23 7.45
C ARG A 2 -8.27 2.97 6.48
N LYS A 3 -8.02 3.02 5.17
CA LYS A 3 -9.03 2.73 4.12
C LYS A 3 -9.50 1.27 4.14
N PHE A 4 -8.60 0.33 4.43
CA PHE A 4 -8.91 -1.11 4.52
C PHE A 4 -9.83 -1.40 5.71
N VAL A 5 -9.47 -0.90 6.91
CA VAL A 5 -10.29 -1.05 8.12
C VAL A 5 -11.68 -0.45 7.95
N LYS A 6 -11.78 0.73 7.34
CA LYS A 6 -13.07 1.36 7.04
C LYS A 6 -13.92 0.51 6.09
N SER A 7 -13.30 -0.11 5.07
CA SER A 7 -14.01 -0.99 4.13
C SER A 7 -14.53 -2.26 4.80
N VAL A 8 -13.74 -2.88 5.68
CA VAL A 8 -14.16 -4.09 6.41
C VAL A 8 -15.29 -3.76 7.39
N LYS A 9 -15.14 -2.67 8.17
CA LYS A 9 -16.17 -2.22 9.12
C LYS A 9 -17.48 -1.85 8.41
N GLY A 10 -17.40 -1.17 7.26
CA GLY A 10 -18.57 -0.81 6.47
C GLY A 10 -19.32 -2.03 5.93
N LYS A 11 -18.60 -3.05 5.45
CA LYS A 11 -19.22 -4.32 5.01
C LYS A 11 -19.88 -5.07 6.16
N LEU A 12 -19.22 -5.13 7.32
CA LEU A 12 -19.76 -5.81 8.50
C LEU A 12 -21.06 -5.16 9.00
N SER A 13 -21.21 -3.83 8.85
CA SER A 13 -22.43 -3.12 9.24
C SER A 13 -23.63 -3.34 8.30
N VAL A 14 -23.41 -3.85 7.09
CA VAL A 14 -24.47 -4.07 6.08
C VAL A 14 -24.90 -5.54 6.01
N LEU A 15 -24.06 -6.46 6.49
CA LEU A 15 -24.34 -7.89 6.44
C LEU A 15 -25.21 -8.31 7.64
N ASN A 16 -26.45 -8.72 7.36
CA ASN A 16 -27.35 -9.33 8.34
C ASN A 16 -26.84 -10.74 8.72
N MET A 17 -26.85 -11.07 10.01
CA MET A 17 -26.24 -12.28 10.60
C MET A 17 -26.88 -13.63 10.23
N GLU A 18 -27.75 -13.67 9.23
CA GLU A 18 -28.57 -14.85 8.91
C GLU A 18 -27.81 -15.90 8.08
N ASN A 19 -26.71 -15.53 7.42
CA ASN A 19 -25.87 -16.45 6.64
C ASN A 19 -24.46 -16.56 7.22
N THR A 20 -23.86 -17.77 7.13
CA THR A 20 -22.48 -18.03 7.53
C THR A 20 -21.52 -17.10 6.78
N LEU A 21 -20.98 -16.11 7.49
CA LEU A 21 -20.05 -15.12 6.91
C LEU A 21 -18.72 -15.78 6.56
N LYS A 22 -18.32 -15.73 5.28
CA LYS A 22 -16.98 -16.11 4.85
C LYS A 22 -16.05 -14.91 4.89
N ILE A 23 -14.83 -15.12 5.38
CA ILE A 23 -13.79 -14.08 5.49
C ILE A 23 -13.45 -13.45 4.13
N THR A 24 -13.58 -14.23 3.05
CA THR A 24 -13.36 -13.79 1.66
C THR A 24 -14.29 -12.66 1.24
N ASP A 25 -15.49 -12.58 1.80
CA ASP A 25 -16.52 -11.61 1.38
C ASP A 25 -16.29 -10.25 2.07
N LEU A 26 -15.67 -10.28 3.24
CA LEU A 26 -15.34 -9.12 4.06
C LEU A 26 -14.07 -8.41 3.56
N VAL A 27 -13.07 -9.16 3.12
CA VAL A 27 -11.75 -8.63 2.77
C VAL A 27 -11.69 -8.16 1.31
N ASN A 28 -11.24 -6.92 1.07
CA ASN A 28 -10.94 -6.42 -0.27
C ASN A 28 -9.43 -6.17 -0.43
N PHE A 29 -8.74 -7.12 -1.06
CA PHE A 29 -7.29 -7.07 -1.27
C PHE A 29 -6.83 -5.95 -2.22
N LYS A 30 -7.70 -5.50 -3.14
CA LYS A 30 -7.37 -4.43 -4.10
C LYS A 30 -6.97 -3.13 -3.41
N ILE A 31 -7.48 -2.87 -2.21
CA ILE A 31 -7.14 -1.67 -1.43
C ILE A 31 -5.66 -1.68 -1.02
N ILE A 32 -5.13 -2.85 -0.66
CA ILE A 32 -3.74 -3.01 -0.24
C ILE A 32 -2.84 -2.95 -1.47
N ASP A 33 -3.18 -3.71 -2.52
CA ASP A 33 -2.43 -3.74 -3.78
C ASP A 33 -2.29 -2.34 -4.39
N ASN A 34 -3.39 -1.59 -4.49
CA ASN A 34 -3.36 -0.21 -5.00
C ASN A 34 -2.55 0.74 -4.11
N SER A 35 -2.56 0.53 -2.79
CA SER A 35 -1.76 1.36 -1.87
C SER A 35 -0.26 1.14 -2.06
N ILE A 36 0.15 -0.12 -2.30
CA ILE A 36 1.55 -0.47 -2.57
C ILE A 36 1.96 0.07 -3.93
N LYS A 37 1.16 -0.17 -4.97
CA LYS A 37 1.42 0.34 -6.32
C LYS A 37 1.54 1.86 -6.36
N SER A 38 0.62 2.57 -5.70
CA SER A 38 0.66 4.03 -5.64
C SER A 38 1.89 4.54 -4.90
N PHE A 39 2.34 3.86 -3.84
CA PHE A 39 3.57 4.25 -3.16
C PHE A 39 4.77 4.17 -4.10
N PHE A 40 5.00 3.03 -4.76
CA PHE A 40 6.16 2.90 -5.64
C PHE A 40 6.07 3.71 -6.94
N ALA A 41 4.85 3.97 -7.44
CA ALA A 41 4.66 4.73 -8.67
C ALA A 41 4.78 6.25 -8.48
N THR A 42 4.36 6.81 -7.34
CA THR A 42 4.23 8.27 -7.19
C THR A 42 4.81 8.84 -5.90
N SER A 43 5.32 8.03 -4.98
CA SER A 43 5.91 8.56 -3.74
C SER A 43 7.18 9.36 -4.04
N GLN A 44 7.34 10.51 -3.38
CA GLN A 44 8.58 11.30 -3.44
C GLN A 44 9.80 10.53 -2.90
N LEU A 45 9.58 9.51 -2.07
CA LEU A 45 10.62 8.62 -1.58
C LEU A 45 10.97 7.50 -2.57
N SER A 46 10.10 7.23 -3.57
CA SER A 46 10.33 6.23 -4.62
C SER A 46 10.95 6.92 -5.84
N GLN A 47 12.26 7.12 -5.76
CA GLN A 47 13.02 7.88 -6.76
C GLN A 47 13.61 6.97 -7.84
N PHE A 48 13.83 7.53 -9.04
CA PHE A 48 14.54 6.83 -10.10
C PHE A 48 16.01 6.66 -9.72
N LEU A 49 16.53 5.43 -9.83
CA LEU A 49 17.88 5.09 -9.40
C LEU A 49 18.95 5.78 -10.27
N ASP A 50 19.75 6.65 -9.66
CA ASP A 50 20.98 7.18 -10.24
C ASP A 50 22.02 6.06 -10.50
N GLN A 51 22.36 5.87 -11.77
CA GLN A 51 23.22 4.79 -12.28
C GLN A 51 24.35 5.32 -13.18
N ILE A 52 24.79 6.57 -12.97
CA ILE A 52 25.90 7.14 -13.75
C ILE A 52 27.20 6.34 -13.52
N ASN A 53 27.44 5.88 -12.29
CA ASN A 53 28.57 5.04 -11.91
C ASN A 53 28.27 4.26 -10.61
N PRO A 54 29.09 3.25 -10.24
CA PRO A 54 28.85 2.42 -9.05
C PRO A 54 28.85 3.20 -7.72
N LEU A 55 29.57 4.33 -7.64
CA LEU A 55 29.61 5.16 -6.45
C LEU A 55 28.30 5.96 -6.29
N SER A 56 27.79 6.54 -7.39
CA SER A 56 26.51 7.26 -7.43
C SER A 56 25.34 6.35 -7.01
N GLU A 57 25.32 5.09 -7.46
CA GLU A 57 24.31 4.13 -7.03
C GLU A 57 24.34 3.89 -5.51
N LEU A 58 25.55 3.74 -4.96
CA LEU A 58 25.77 3.50 -3.53
C LEU A 58 25.41 4.73 -2.69
N GLU A 59 25.80 5.93 -3.12
CA GLU A 59 25.43 7.18 -2.46
C GLU A 59 23.91 7.40 -2.47
N HIS A 60 23.24 7.11 -3.59
CA HIS A 60 21.80 7.24 -3.70
C HIS A 60 21.07 6.29 -2.73
N LYS A 61 21.48 5.02 -2.65
CA LYS A 61 20.88 4.05 -1.72
C LYS A 61 21.13 4.36 -0.24
N ARG A 62 22.20 5.11 0.08
CA ARG A 62 22.54 5.53 1.46
C ARG A 62 21.99 6.90 1.84
N ARG A 63 21.30 7.60 0.92
CA ARG A 63 20.78 8.95 1.14
C ARG A 63 19.64 8.96 2.16
N ILE A 64 19.69 9.91 3.10
CA ILE A 64 18.62 10.19 4.07
C ILE A 64 18.04 11.57 3.73
N THR A 65 16.71 11.68 3.64
CA THR A 65 16.01 12.92 3.29
C THR A 65 15.05 13.34 4.40
N ALA A 66 14.94 14.65 4.64
CA ALA A 66 13.94 15.23 5.55
C ALA A 66 12.65 15.67 4.82
N LEU A 67 12.46 15.22 3.57
CA LEU A 67 11.25 15.39 2.78
C LEU A 67 10.06 14.68 3.43
#